data_AF-A0A2T2NKX7-F1
#
_entry.id   AF-A0A2T2NKX7-F1
#
_cell.length_a   1.000
_cell.length_b   1.000
_cell.length_c   1.000
_cell.angle_alpha   90.00
_cell.angle_beta   90.00
_cell.angle_gamma   90.00
#
_symmetry.space_group_name_H-M   'P 1'
#
loop_
_entity.id
_entity.type
_entity.pdbx_description
1 polymer ?
#
loop_
_entity_poly.entity_id
_entity_poly.type
_entity_poly.pdbx_seq_one_letter_code
_entity_poly.pdbx_strand_id
1 'polypeptide(L)'
;MSTSDNSPQLAFLGNPVEICITTPNYKKTLEGLWQLGIGPWRVYTFSPSNTTNQTYHGKPSQFTMRVCFAQLSPSVVYEVIQPISGPSIFQDWLDKHNNEAGIHHIAYDLKGVKWEDRVRQFEQRGFEMSQGGSWMGKNQFAFFETEAATGTCFETYEFPEDWVDPEPEEWFPGPPKGTT
;
A
#
# COMPACT_ATOMS: atom_id res chain seq x y z
N MET A 1 20.03 -21.49 28.21
CA MET A 1 20.44 -20.76 26.99
C MET A 1 19.66 -21.36 25.84
N SER A 2 18.65 -20.64 25.34
CA SER A 2 17.83 -21.08 24.21
C SER A 2 18.67 -20.94 22.95
N THR A 3 18.91 -22.05 22.25
CA THR A 3 19.51 -22.04 20.91
C THR A 3 18.48 -21.45 19.96
N SER A 4 18.73 -20.23 19.47
CA SER A 4 17.98 -19.66 18.36
C SER A 4 18.15 -20.57 17.15
N ASP A 5 17.07 -21.20 16.71
CA ASP A 5 17.04 -21.96 15.48
C ASP A 5 17.27 -20.98 14.31
N ASN A 6 18.45 -21.08 13.70
CA ASN A 6 18.90 -20.27 12.57
C ASN A 6 18.56 -20.92 11.22
N SER A 7 17.62 -21.87 11.20
CA SER A 7 17.07 -22.39 9.95
C SER A 7 16.56 -21.23 9.09
N PRO A 8 16.93 -21.15 7.80
CA PRO A 8 16.40 -20.12 6.92
C PRO A 8 14.88 -20.27 6.90
N GLN A 9 14.18 -19.32 7.51
CA GLN A 9 12.73 -19.24 7.36
C GLN A 9 12.45 -19.20 5.85
N LEU A 10 11.60 -20.11 5.38
CA LEU A 10 11.25 -20.22 3.98
C LEU A 10 10.91 -18.81 3.46
N ALA A 11 11.51 -18.39 2.33
CA ALA A 11 11.24 -17.10 1.72
C ALA A 11 9.75 -16.99 1.41
N PHE A 12 8.97 -16.30 2.26
CA PHE A 12 7.50 -16.27 2.18
C PHE A 12 6.98 -15.03 1.46
N LEU A 13 7.76 -13.94 1.45
CA LEU A 13 7.36 -12.66 0.86
C LEU A 13 7.05 -12.76 -0.63
N GLY A 14 7.84 -13.52 -1.39
CA GLY A 14 7.70 -13.57 -2.85
C GLY A 14 8.26 -12.33 -3.53
N ASN A 15 7.62 -11.82 -4.59
CA ASN A 15 8.13 -10.68 -5.34
C ASN A 15 7.60 -9.35 -4.76
N PRO A 16 8.41 -8.28 -4.77
CA PRO A 16 7.88 -6.93 -4.59
C PRO A 16 7.01 -6.57 -5.80
N VAL A 17 5.82 -6.04 -5.53
CA VAL A 17 4.82 -5.71 -6.56
C VAL A 17 4.38 -4.26 -6.53
N GLU A 18 4.71 -3.52 -5.47
CA GLU A 18 4.39 -2.10 -5.36
C GLU A 18 5.43 -1.35 -4.53
N ILE A 19 5.66 -0.08 -4.89
CA ILE A 19 6.45 0.86 -4.10
C ILE A 19 5.60 2.11 -3.88
N CYS A 20 5.36 2.47 -2.62
CA CYS A 20 4.57 3.65 -2.28
C CYS A 20 5.42 4.80 -1.75
N ILE A 21 5.11 6.00 -2.24
CA ILE A 21 5.52 7.27 -1.65
C ILE A 21 4.35 7.87 -0.87
N THR A 22 4.52 8.06 0.44
CA THR A 22 3.57 8.84 1.24
C THR A 22 3.94 10.32 1.17
N THR A 23 2.95 11.20 1.06
CA THR A 23 3.17 12.63 0.82
C THR A 23 2.07 13.51 1.45
N PRO A 24 2.38 14.74 1.88
CA PRO A 24 1.37 15.72 2.26
C PRO A 24 0.66 16.36 1.05
N ASN A 25 1.18 16.18 -0.17
CA ASN A 25 0.64 16.77 -1.39
C ASN A 25 0.83 15.84 -2.59
N TYR A 26 -0.21 15.06 -2.90
CA TYR A 26 -0.18 14.09 -3.99
C TYR A 26 0.10 14.80 -5.32
N LYS A 27 -0.58 15.91 -5.65
CA LYS A 27 -0.41 16.60 -6.94
C LYS A 27 1.03 17.04 -7.20
N LYS A 28 1.69 17.65 -6.21
CA LYS A 28 3.10 18.06 -6.31
C LYS A 28 4.01 16.85 -6.54
N THR A 29 3.71 15.74 -5.87
CA THR A 29 4.48 14.50 -5.97
C THR A 29 4.29 13.85 -7.33
N LEU A 30 3.05 13.74 -7.81
CA LEU A 30 2.73 13.22 -9.14
C LEU A 30 3.37 14.07 -10.24
N GLU A 31 3.38 15.39 -10.10
CA GLU A 31 4.03 16.29 -11.06
C GLU A 31 5.54 16.01 -11.16
N GLY A 32 6.23 15.90 -10.02
CA GLY A 32 7.66 15.57 -10.00
C GLY A 32 7.95 14.18 -10.58
N LEU A 33 7.18 13.17 -10.20
CA LEU A 33 7.34 11.81 -10.73
C LEU A 33 7.03 11.72 -12.23
N TRP A 34 6.03 12.48 -12.70
CA TRP A 34 5.73 12.61 -14.12
C TRP A 34 6.90 13.20 -14.92
N GLN A 35 7.54 14.25 -14.41
CA GLN A 35 8.74 14.82 -15.04
C GLN A 35 9.90 13.81 -15.11
N LEU A 36 9.93 12.84 -14.21
CA LEU A 36 10.90 11.73 -14.19
C LEU A 36 10.45 10.51 -15.01
N GLY A 37 9.30 10.59 -15.69
CA GLY A 37 8.81 9.55 -16.59
C GLY A 37 7.91 8.49 -15.95
N ILE A 38 7.40 8.72 -14.73
CA ILE A 38 6.45 7.83 -14.06
C ILE A 38 5.02 8.36 -14.25
N GLY A 39 4.17 7.57 -14.91
CA GLY A 39 2.78 7.90 -15.20
C GLY A 39 2.30 7.27 -16.52
N PRO A 40 1.08 7.60 -16.99
CA PRO A 40 0.09 8.46 -16.33
C PRO A 40 -0.47 7.80 -15.05
N TRP A 41 -1.04 8.62 -14.18
CA TRP A 41 -1.54 8.21 -12.87
C TRP A 41 -3.06 8.14 -12.85
N ARG A 42 -3.59 7.09 -12.23
CA ARG A 42 -4.99 6.95 -11.84
C ARG A 42 -5.14 7.42 -10.41
N VAL A 43 -6.08 8.32 -10.12
CA VAL A 43 -6.30 8.86 -8.77
C VAL A 43 -7.65 8.40 -8.24
N TYR A 44 -7.65 7.90 -7.00
CA TYR A 44 -8.82 7.40 -6.28
C TYR A 44 -8.91 8.02 -4.89
N THR A 45 -10.13 8.02 -4.32
CA THR A 45 -10.35 8.21 -2.88
C THR A 45 -10.70 6.89 -2.24
N PHE A 46 -9.97 6.52 -1.19
CA PHE A 46 -10.36 5.43 -0.31
C PHE A 46 -10.95 6.07 0.93
N SER A 47 -12.23 5.83 1.21
CA SER A 47 -12.99 6.44 2.29
C SER A 47 -13.88 5.41 3.00
N PRO A 48 -14.46 5.73 4.17
CA PRO A 48 -15.36 4.80 4.86
C PRO A 48 -16.59 4.38 4.04
N SER A 49 -16.96 5.13 2.98
CA SER A 49 -18.10 4.78 2.13
C SER A 49 -17.79 3.71 1.09
N ASN A 50 -16.52 3.51 0.73
CA ASN A 50 -16.11 2.55 -0.30
C ASN A 50 -15.02 1.58 0.18
N THR A 51 -14.47 1.77 1.36
CA THR A 51 -13.42 0.93 1.94
C THR A 51 -13.96 0.34 3.23
N THR A 52 -14.29 -0.95 3.21
CA THR A 52 -14.86 -1.66 4.35
C THR A 52 -13.74 -2.22 5.24
N ASN A 53 -14.10 -2.70 6.44
CA ASN A 53 -13.16 -3.35 7.37
C ASN A 53 -11.90 -2.53 7.68
N GLN A 54 -12.02 -1.20 7.67
CA GLN A 54 -10.91 -0.30 7.99
C GLN A 54 -10.46 -0.53 9.43
N THR A 55 -9.16 -0.79 9.60
CA THR A 55 -8.54 -1.00 10.91
C THR A 55 -7.26 -0.17 11.05
N TYR A 56 -6.97 0.24 12.28
CA TYR A 56 -5.77 0.98 12.66
C TYR A 56 -5.33 0.49 14.05
N HIS A 57 -4.11 -0.05 14.15
CA HIS A 57 -3.56 -0.73 15.33
C HIS A 57 -4.57 -1.65 16.04
N GLY A 58 -5.14 -2.57 15.27
CA GLY A 58 -6.10 -3.57 15.76
C GLY A 58 -7.50 -3.04 16.12
N LYS A 59 -7.78 -1.75 15.92
CA LYS A 59 -9.09 -1.14 16.21
C LYS A 59 -9.81 -0.74 14.93
N PRO A 60 -11.16 -0.79 14.88
CA PRO A 60 -11.91 -0.21 13.78
C PRO A 60 -11.53 1.26 13.58
N SER A 61 -11.35 1.66 12.33
CA SER A 61 -10.98 3.03 11.95
C SER A 61 -11.90 3.55 10.85
N GLN A 62 -11.90 4.87 10.66
CA GLN A 62 -12.58 5.55 9.56
C GLN A 62 -11.60 6.54 8.93
N PHE A 63 -10.64 6.02 8.18
CA PHE A 63 -9.67 6.86 7.48
C PHE A 63 -10.15 7.20 6.06
N THR A 64 -9.72 8.36 5.58
CA THR A 64 -9.83 8.74 4.17
C THR A 64 -8.44 9.07 3.64
N MET A 65 -8.12 8.60 2.44
CA MET A 65 -6.84 8.85 1.78
C MET A 65 -7.01 9.00 0.27
N ARG A 66 -6.12 9.78 -0.34
CA ARG A 66 -5.91 9.80 -1.79
C ARG A 66 -4.91 8.72 -2.12
N VAL A 67 -5.25 7.89 -3.10
CA VAL A 67 -4.40 6.78 -3.55
C VAL A 67 -4.23 6.91 -5.06
N CYS A 68 -2.98 6.99 -5.50
CA CYS A 68 -2.66 7.23 -6.90
C CYS A 68 -1.77 6.10 -7.41
N PHE A 69 -2.13 5.49 -8.54
CA PHE A 69 -1.39 4.38 -9.11
C PHE A 69 -0.86 4.71 -10.51
N ALA A 70 0.39 4.32 -10.79
CA ALA A 70 0.97 4.30 -12.11
C ALA A 70 1.68 2.96 -12.36
N GLN A 71 1.50 2.40 -13.56
CA GLN A 71 2.11 1.14 -13.93
C GLN A 71 3.06 1.35 -15.12
N LEU A 72 4.37 1.20 -14.86
CA LEU A 72 5.41 1.26 -15.90
C LEU A 72 5.79 -0.11 -16.43
N SER A 73 5.52 -1.17 -15.67
CA SER A 73 5.80 -2.55 -16.05
C SER A 73 4.69 -3.46 -15.57
N PRO A 74 4.53 -4.67 -16.14
CA PRO A 74 3.54 -5.63 -15.66
C PRO A 74 3.77 -6.09 -14.21
N SER A 75 4.99 -5.91 -13.68
CA SER A 75 5.41 -6.53 -12.42
C SER A 75 5.39 -5.61 -11.21
N VAL A 76 5.51 -4.30 -11.40
CA VAL A 76 5.59 -3.32 -10.29
C VAL A 76 4.70 -2.12 -10.56
N VAL A 77 3.89 -1.79 -9.55
CA VAL A 77 3.07 -0.58 -9.47
C VAL A 77 3.82 0.49 -8.66
N TYR A 78 3.73 1.74 -9.11
CA TYR A 78 4.10 2.89 -8.30
C TYR A 78 2.85 3.46 -7.66
N GLU A 79 2.90 3.67 -6.35
CA GLU A 79 1.81 4.23 -5.58
C GLU A 79 2.22 5.57 -4.94
N VAL A 80 1.29 6.52 -4.91
CA VAL A 80 1.39 7.71 -4.08
C VAL A 80 0.17 7.80 -3.18
N ILE A 81 0.40 7.85 -1.86
CA ILE A 81 -0.65 8.03 -0.86
C ILE A 81 -0.54 9.38 -0.18
N GLN A 82 -1.67 10.08 -0.07
CA GLN A 82 -1.84 11.22 0.83
C GLN A 82 -2.96 10.93 1.84
N PRO A 83 -2.69 10.93 3.15
CA PRO A 83 -3.76 10.88 4.15
C PRO A 83 -4.62 12.17 4.09
N ILE A 84 -5.93 12.02 4.24
CA ILE A 84 -6.90 13.14 4.18
C ILE A 84 -7.60 13.36 5.51
N SER A 85 -8.07 12.30 6.16
CA SER A 85 -8.74 12.40 7.47
C SER A 85 -8.73 11.07 8.21
N GLY A 86 -8.92 11.12 9.53
CA GLY A 86 -8.96 9.94 10.38
C GLY A 86 -7.56 9.39 10.69
N PRO A 87 -7.44 8.51 11.70
CA PRO A 87 -6.16 7.96 12.10
C PRO A 87 -5.67 6.96 11.05
N SER A 88 -4.41 7.14 10.61
CA SER A 88 -3.77 6.26 9.64
C SER A 88 -2.25 6.24 9.80
N ILE A 89 -1.63 5.11 9.45
CA ILE A 89 -0.15 4.95 9.52
C ILE A 89 0.59 5.93 8.62
N PHE A 90 -0.07 6.40 7.55
CA PHE A 90 0.49 7.38 6.63
C PHE A 90 0.61 8.76 7.27
N GLN A 91 -0.36 9.18 8.08
CA GLN A 91 -0.27 10.44 8.82
C GLN A 91 0.80 10.33 9.89
N ASP A 92 0.84 9.21 10.63
CA ASP A 92 1.86 8.93 11.62
C ASP A 92 3.28 8.97 11.02
N TRP A 93 3.44 8.42 9.81
CA TRP A 93 4.71 8.45 9.10
C TRP A 93 5.10 9.87 8.70
N LEU A 94 4.17 10.66 8.14
CA LEU A 94 4.44 12.06 7.80
C LEU A 94 4.84 12.88 9.03
N ASP A 95 4.12 12.73 10.14
CA ASP A 95 4.40 13.44 11.39
C ASP A 95 5.81 13.11 11.92
N LYS A 96 6.24 11.85 11.82
CA LYS A 96 7.60 11.41 12.18
C LYS A 96 8.68 11.93 11.23
N HIS A 97 8.33 12.25 9.98
CA HIS A 97 9.26 12.69 8.93
C HIS A 97 9.12 14.17 8.59
N ASN A 98 8.77 15.01 9.57
CA ASN A 98 8.64 16.46 9.41
C ASN A 98 7.68 16.88 8.29
N ASN A 99 6.67 16.06 8.03
CA ASN A 99 5.68 16.23 6.97
C ASN A 99 6.31 16.28 5.56
N GLU A 100 7.44 15.60 5.35
CA GLU A 100 8.09 15.46 4.05
C GLU A 100 7.67 14.18 3.33
N ALA A 101 7.65 14.20 2.00
CA ALA A 101 7.30 13.03 1.20
C ALA A 101 8.47 12.02 1.11
N GLY A 102 8.16 10.73 1.03
CA GLY A 102 9.18 9.69 0.84
C GLY A 102 8.60 8.29 0.72
N ILE A 103 9.47 7.32 0.44
CA ILE A 103 9.08 5.91 0.33
C ILE A 103 8.62 5.42 1.70
N HIS A 104 7.39 4.92 1.77
CA HIS A 104 6.77 4.45 2.99
C HIS A 104 6.77 2.93 3.07
N HIS A 105 6.30 2.26 2.02
CA HIS A 105 6.16 0.81 2.02
C HIS A 105 6.50 0.17 0.68
N ILE A 106 6.72 -1.15 0.77
CA ILE A 106 6.84 -2.07 -0.37
C ILE A 106 5.81 -3.17 -0.16
N ALA A 107 4.96 -3.40 -1.16
CA ALA A 107 4.02 -4.50 -1.14
C ALA A 107 4.60 -5.77 -1.76
N TYR A 108 4.22 -6.93 -1.22
CA TYR A 108 4.69 -8.24 -1.67
C TYR A 108 3.53 -9.18 -2.02
N ASP A 109 3.73 -10.00 -3.07
CA ASP A 109 2.72 -10.93 -3.59
C ASP A 109 2.44 -12.16 -2.69
N LEU A 110 3.27 -12.36 -1.66
CA LEU A 110 3.29 -13.55 -0.79
C LEU A 110 3.19 -14.87 -1.55
N LYS A 111 3.75 -14.94 -2.76
CA LYS A 111 3.70 -16.13 -3.63
C LYS A 111 2.26 -16.63 -3.90
N GLY A 112 1.27 -15.75 -3.88
CA GLY A 112 -0.12 -16.11 -4.09
C GLY A 112 -0.76 -16.88 -2.93
N VAL A 113 -0.21 -16.77 -1.71
CA VAL A 113 -0.88 -17.23 -0.50
C VAL A 113 -2.25 -16.56 -0.38
N LYS A 114 -3.29 -17.31 -0.02
CA LYS A 114 -4.66 -16.79 0.13
C LYS A 114 -4.74 -15.74 1.24
N TRP A 115 -5.60 -14.75 1.08
CA TRP A 115 -5.78 -13.66 2.05
C TRP A 115 -5.79 -14.09 3.52
N GLU A 116 -6.57 -15.13 3.87
CA GLU A 116 -6.70 -15.59 5.25
C GLU A 116 -5.36 -15.98 5.89
N ASP A 117 -4.41 -16.47 5.11
CA ASP A 117 -3.09 -16.89 5.57
C ASP A 117 -2.05 -15.76 5.53
N ARG A 118 -2.29 -14.69 4.76
CA ARG A 118 -1.30 -13.62 4.56
C ARG A 118 -0.91 -12.92 5.86
N VAL A 119 -1.91 -12.46 6.61
CA VAL A 119 -1.70 -11.80 7.92
C VAL A 119 -1.02 -12.77 8.90
N ARG A 120 -1.44 -14.04 8.92
CA ARG A 120 -0.83 -15.07 9.79
C ARG A 120 0.67 -15.25 9.53
N GLN A 121 1.12 -15.13 8.28
CA GLN A 121 2.55 -15.27 7.96
C GLN A 121 3.39 -14.19 8.66
N PHE A 122 2.90 -12.95 8.73
CA PHE A 122 3.59 -11.86 9.42
C PHE A 122 3.48 -11.99 10.93
N GLU A 123 2.29 -12.26 11.47
CA GLU A 123 2.04 -12.37 12.91
C GLU A 123 2.84 -13.50 13.57
N GLN A 124 2.97 -14.66 12.91
CA GLN A 124 3.81 -15.77 13.41
C GLN A 124 5.29 -15.42 13.53
N ARG A 125 5.72 -14.35 12.86
CA ARG A 125 7.10 -13.81 12.88
C ARG A 125 7.23 -12.60 13.79
N GLY A 126 6.15 -12.23 14.51
CA GLY A 126 6.13 -11.10 15.43
C GLY A 126 5.93 -9.74 14.76
N PHE A 127 5.51 -9.70 13.49
CA PHE A 127 5.15 -8.45 12.81
C PHE A 127 3.65 -8.23 12.91
N GLU A 128 3.25 -7.22 13.68
CA GLU A 128 1.85 -6.87 13.92
C GLU A 128 1.26 -6.12 12.72
N MET A 129 -0.01 -6.38 12.41
CA MET A 129 -0.75 -5.61 11.40
C MET A 129 -1.08 -4.21 11.94
N SER A 130 -0.57 -3.17 11.29
CA SER A 130 -0.70 -1.78 11.72
C SER A 130 -1.94 -1.08 11.14
N GLN A 131 -2.27 -1.38 9.90
CA GLN A 131 -3.46 -0.85 9.22
C GLN A 131 -3.94 -1.84 8.18
N GLY A 132 -5.24 -1.87 7.93
CA GLY A 132 -5.82 -2.66 6.86
C GLY A 132 -7.20 -2.20 6.47
N GLY A 133 -7.73 -2.79 5.41
CA GLY A 133 -9.07 -2.49 4.91
C GLY A 133 -9.39 -3.31 3.67
N SER A 134 -10.59 -3.07 3.12
CA SER A 134 -10.98 -3.66 1.86
C SER A 134 -11.64 -2.65 0.94
N TRP A 135 -10.93 -2.25 -0.11
CA TRP A 135 -11.44 -1.33 -1.11
C TRP A 135 -12.51 -1.99 -2.00
N MET A 136 -13.62 -1.28 -2.16
CA MET A 136 -14.87 -1.76 -2.76
C MET A 136 -15.40 -3.05 -2.11
N GLY A 137 -14.99 -3.33 -0.86
CA GLY A 137 -15.30 -4.57 -0.15
C GLY A 137 -14.74 -5.84 -0.80
N LYS A 138 -13.74 -5.70 -1.69
CA LYS A 138 -13.21 -6.77 -2.53
C LYS A 138 -11.69 -6.83 -2.53
N ASN A 139 -11.01 -5.75 -2.89
CA ASN A 139 -9.54 -5.69 -2.80
C ASN A 139 -9.18 -5.58 -1.32
N GLN A 140 -8.35 -6.48 -0.79
CA GLN A 140 -7.97 -6.48 0.63
C GLN A 140 -6.51 -6.08 0.75
N PHE A 141 -6.19 -5.24 1.73
CA PHE A 141 -4.82 -4.76 1.97
C PHE A 141 -4.49 -4.74 3.47
N ALA A 142 -3.23 -5.03 3.79
CA ALA A 142 -2.71 -5.07 5.16
C ALA A 142 -1.25 -4.60 5.20
N PHE A 143 -0.98 -3.66 6.11
CA PHE A 143 0.33 -3.10 6.41
C PHE A 143 0.84 -3.65 7.74
N PHE A 144 2.16 -3.80 7.87
CA PHE A 144 2.79 -4.42 9.04
C PHE A 144 3.92 -3.56 9.62
N GLU A 145 3.99 -3.52 10.96
CA GLU A 145 5.05 -2.85 11.75
C GLU A 145 6.39 -3.55 11.55
N THR A 146 7.09 -3.22 10.47
CA THR A 146 8.35 -3.86 10.04
C THR A 146 9.52 -2.89 10.05
N GLU A 147 9.24 -1.59 10.15
CA GLU A 147 10.16 -0.47 10.10
C GLU A 147 11.27 -0.59 11.14
N ALA A 148 10.95 -1.05 12.35
CA ALA A 148 11.93 -1.25 13.41
C ALA A 148 12.99 -2.31 13.05
N ALA A 149 12.65 -3.27 12.19
CA ALA A 149 13.54 -4.34 11.75
C ALA A 149 14.21 -4.06 10.39
N THR A 150 13.52 -3.38 9.47
CA THR A 150 13.92 -3.27 8.06
C THR A 150 14.14 -1.83 7.59
N GLY A 151 13.71 -0.84 8.38
CA GLY A 151 13.69 0.57 7.99
C GLY A 151 12.52 0.98 7.09
N THR A 152 11.61 0.06 6.73
CA THR A 152 10.43 0.37 5.88
C THR A 152 9.24 -0.50 6.24
N CYS A 153 8.03 0.02 6.02
CA CYS A 153 6.80 -0.76 6.19
C CYS A 153 6.65 -1.78 5.06
N PHE A 154 6.14 -2.97 5.35
CA PHE A 154 5.76 -3.97 4.35
C PHE A 154 4.26 -4.10 4.29
N GLU A 155 3.77 -4.32 3.08
CA GLU A 155 2.37 -4.53 2.77
C GLU A 155 2.16 -5.87 2.06
N THR A 156 0.95 -6.40 2.18
CA THR A 156 0.42 -7.31 1.17
C THR A 156 -1.04 -7.00 0.86
N TYR A 157 -1.44 -7.20 -0.40
CA TYR A 157 -2.82 -7.06 -0.84
C TYR A 157 -3.25 -8.20 -1.77
N GLU A 158 -4.55 -8.43 -1.85
CA GLU A 158 -5.16 -9.42 -2.74
C GLU A 158 -6.32 -8.80 -3.53
N PHE A 159 -6.32 -9.06 -4.84
CA PHE A 159 -7.44 -8.78 -5.72
C PHE A 159 -8.22 -10.08 -5.97
N PRO A 160 -9.56 -10.08 -5.95
CA PRO A 160 -10.34 -11.24 -6.36
C PRO A 160 -10.18 -11.52 -7.86
N GLU A 161 -10.45 -12.76 -8.27
CA GLU A 161 -10.36 -13.17 -9.69
C GLU A 161 -11.27 -12.37 -10.63
N ASP A 162 -12.40 -11.89 -10.10
CA ASP A 162 -13.38 -11.08 -10.83
C ASP A 162 -13.14 -9.57 -10.72
N TRP A 163 -11.94 -9.15 -10.31
CA TRP A 163 -11.59 -7.75 -10.18
C TRP A 163 -11.60 -7.04 -11.54
N VAL A 164 -12.26 -5.89 -11.57
CA VAL A 164 -12.25 -4.95 -12.69
C VAL A 164 -11.84 -3.60 -12.12
N ASP A 165 -10.78 -3.03 -12.68
CA ASP A 165 -10.31 -1.72 -12.26
C ASP A 165 -11.44 -0.68 -12.44
N PRO A 166 -11.83 0.05 -11.38
CA PRO A 166 -12.80 1.11 -11.51
C PRO A 166 -12.20 2.30 -12.27
N GLU A 167 -13.05 3.05 -12.95
CA GLU A 167 -12.67 4.33 -13.55
C GLU A 167 -12.11 5.26 -12.47
N PRO A 168 -10.94 5.89 -12.70
CA PRO A 168 -10.38 6.81 -11.73
C PRO A 168 -11.19 8.10 -11.64
N GLU A 169 -11.14 8.74 -10.48
CA GLU A 169 -11.73 10.05 -10.26
C GLU A 169 -10.99 11.13 -11.07
N GLU A 170 -9.68 10.93 -11.26
CA GLU A 170 -8.80 11.82 -12.02
C GLU A 170 -7.70 10.98 -12.70
N TRP A 171 -7.40 11.32 -13.96
CA TRP A 171 -6.16 10.91 -14.61
C TRP A 171 -5.17 12.07 -14.57
N PHE A 172 -3.91 11.80 -14.21
CA PHE A 172 -2.85 12.81 -14.17
C PHE A 172 -1.63 12.44 -15.02
N PRO A 173 -1.11 13.34 -15.88
CA PRO A 173 -1.68 14.65 -16.25
C PRO A 173 -2.89 14.53 -17.19
N GLY A 174 -3.20 13.31 -17.65
CA GLY A 174 -4.32 12.97 -18.50
C GLY A 174 -4.33 11.45 -18.76
N PRO A 175 -5.40 10.91 -19.36
CA PRO A 175 -5.49 9.49 -19.63
C PRO A 175 -4.40 9.04 -20.61
N PRO A 176 -4.00 7.76 -20.58
CA PRO A 176 -3.12 7.20 -21.60
C PRO A 176 -3.70 7.49 -22.97
N LYS A 177 -2.88 7.98 -23.90
CA LYS A 177 -3.29 8.05 -25.29
C LYS A 177 -3.47 6.62 -25.76
N GLY A 178 -4.67 6.27 -26.24
CA GLY A 178 -4.97 4.92 -26.70
C GLY A 178 -3.88 4.44 -27.65
N THR A 179 -3.34 3.27 -27.37
CA THR A 179 -2.51 2.53 -28.32
C THR A 179 -3.39 2.18 -29.50
N THR A 180 -3.29 2.96 -30.58
CA THR A 180 -3.73 2.53 -31.91
C THR A 180 -2.96 1.29 -32.34
#